data_AF-A0A7S3NK79-F1
#
_entry.id   AF-A0A7S3NK79-F1
#
_cell.length_a   1.000
_cell.length_b   1.000
_cell.length_c   1.000
_cell.angle_alpha   90.00
_cell.angle_beta   90.00
_cell.angle_gamma   90.00
#
_symmetry.space_group_name_H-M   'P 1'
#
loop_
_entity.id
_entity.type
_entity.pdbx_description
1 polymer ?
#
loop_
_entity_poly.entity_id
_entity_poly.type
_entity_poly.pdbx_seq_one_letter_code
_entity_poly.pdbx_strand_id
1 'polypeptide(L)'
;MRLSVRQQFGFAYCLFNIGGANLKIKAQTRLVSTSRFAVIEPSADMATTTREERAQAAAMRSTSGDQGGENLDTINSVEIDMSLQKYVLIRAGNRHLVRGTSSAIYHKDAAGPCVAQLRSLGIDYNVLGGGRIAVEPDKKTMLVYGFSYGFPWENGISKHDVAAKLLNQKYPDWTINTSDEGY
;
A
#
# COMPACT_ATOMS: atom_id res chain seq x y z
N MET A 1 17.76 36.26 -30.34
CA MET A 1 17.11 35.14 -29.59
C MET A 1 15.66 35.06 -30.05
N ARG A 2 15.17 33.86 -30.38
CA ARG A 2 13.98 33.50 -31.20
C ARG A 2 14.25 33.45 -32.72
N LEU A 3 14.61 32.27 -33.21
CA LEU A 3 14.45 31.90 -34.62
C LEU A 3 13.22 30.99 -34.76
N SER A 4 12.24 31.52 -35.48
CA SER A 4 11.14 30.80 -36.10
C SER A 4 11.71 29.98 -37.27
N VAL A 5 11.48 28.67 -37.28
CA VAL A 5 11.92 27.80 -38.39
C VAL A 5 10.73 27.55 -39.30
N ARG A 6 10.71 28.31 -40.41
CA ARG A 6 9.90 28.07 -41.60
C ARG A 6 10.27 26.73 -42.23
N GLN A 7 9.26 25.97 -42.63
CA GLN A 7 9.39 24.86 -43.57
C GLN A 7 9.96 25.36 -44.90
N GLN A 8 10.98 24.68 -45.41
CA GLN A 8 11.33 24.67 -46.82
C GLN A 8 11.66 23.25 -47.25
N PHE A 9 10.87 22.75 -48.18
CA PHE A 9 11.01 21.47 -48.84
C PHE A 9 12.32 21.44 -49.64
N GLY A 10 13.22 20.52 -49.31
CA GLY A 10 14.37 20.15 -50.12
C GLY A 10 14.28 18.67 -50.50
N PHE A 11 13.91 18.39 -51.74
CA PHE A 11 13.97 17.04 -52.32
C PHE A 11 15.44 16.67 -52.54
N ALA A 12 15.93 15.65 -51.83
CA ALA A 12 17.19 14.99 -52.16
C ALA A 12 16.87 13.75 -53.01
N TYR A 13 17.34 13.73 -54.25
CA TYR A 13 17.29 12.56 -55.13
C TYR A 13 18.62 11.81 -55.04
N CYS A 14 18.58 10.51 -54.72
CA CYS A 14 19.68 9.59 -54.99
C CYS A 14 19.36 8.82 -56.28
N LEU A 15 20.19 8.98 -57.31
CA LEU A 15 20.17 8.12 -58.49
C LEU A 15 20.84 6.79 -58.16
N PHE A 16 20.15 5.68 -58.44
CA PHE A 16 20.77 4.37 -58.52
C PHE A 16 20.68 3.89 -59.97
N ASN A 17 21.84 3.68 -60.59
CA ASN A 17 21.97 3.20 -61.96
C ASN A 17 22.31 1.71 -61.91
N ILE A 18 21.38 0.88 -62.36
CA ILE A 18 21.57 -0.55 -62.60
C ILE A 18 20.83 -0.88 -63.89
N GLY A 19 21.53 -1.60 -64.76
CA GLY A 19 21.22 -1.70 -66.19
C GLY A 19 19.79 -2.14 -66.52
N GLY A 20 19.25 -1.48 -67.55
CA GLY A 20 18.57 -2.18 -68.64
C GLY A 20 17.23 -2.84 -68.35
N ALA A 21 16.31 -2.22 -67.60
CA ALA A 21 14.88 -2.47 -67.75
C ALA A 21 14.06 -1.36 -67.08
N ASN A 22 13.15 -0.74 -67.84
CA ASN A 22 12.22 0.26 -67.34
C ASN A 22 11.02 -0.42 -66.67
N LEU A 23 10.85 -0.26 -65.36
CA LEU A 23 9.61 -0.59 -64.68
C LEU A 23 9.24 0.52 -63.67
N LYS A 24 8.21 1.30 -64.01
CA LYS A 24 7.65 2.35 -63.13
C LYS A 24 6.73 1.68 -62.09
N ILE A 25 7.20 1.55 -60.85
CA ILE A 25 6.37 1.14 -59.71
C ILE A 25 6.12 2.37 -58.82
N LYS A 26 4.85 2.74 -58.64
CA LYS A 26 4.44 3.76 -57.66
C LYS A 26 4.49 3.14 -56.27
N ALA A 27 5.52 3.43 -55.48
CA ALA A 27 5.56 3.10 -54.07
C ALA A 27 4.77 4.16 -53.27
N GLN A 28 3.63 3.77 -52.71
CA GLN A 28 2.97 4.55 -51.67
C GLN A 28 3.66 4.27 -50.34
N THR A 29 4.44 5.22 -49.85
CA THR A 29 5.05 5.15 -48.53
C THR A 29 3.96 5.40 -47.48
N ARG A 30 3.42 4.32 -46.92
CA ARG A 30 2.63 4.40 -45.68
C ARG A 30 3.60 4.71 -44.56
N LEU A 31 3.42 5.87 -43.92
CA LEU A 31 4.24 6.35 -42.82
C LEU A 31 3.99 5.42 -41.62
N VAL A 32 4.89 4.47 -41.39
CA VAL A 32 4.87 3.65 -40.17
C VAL A 32 5.35 4.55 -39.04
N SER A 33 4.38 4.94 -38.20
CA SER A 33 4.64 5.66 -36.95
C SER A 33 5.66 4.88 -36.13
N THR A 34 6.86 5.42 -36.01
CA THR A 34 7.89 4.88 -35.12
C THR A 34 7.39 5.10 -33.70
N SER A 35 6.71 4.09 -33.14
CA SER A 35 6.43 4.04 -31.72
C SER A 35 7.77 4.17 -31.01
N ARG A 36 7.95 5.28 -30.28
CA ARG A 36 9.03 5.41 -29.31
C ARG A 36 9.03 4.14 -28.48
N PHE A 37 10.13 3.38 -28.57
CA PHE A 37 10.50 2.46 -27.51
C PHE A 37 10.69 3.33 -26.27
N ALA A 38 9.62 3.49 -25.51
CA ALA A 38 9.69 4.03 -24.18
C ALA A 38 10.55 3.06 -23.39
N VAL A 39 11.67 3.56 -22.87
CA VAL A 39 12.34 2.92 -21.74
C VAL A 39 11.25 2.80 -20.68
N ILE A 40 10.79 1.57 -20.47
CA ILE A 40 9.87 1.26 -19.38
C ILE A 40 10.73 1.44 -18.14
N GLU A 41 10.67 2.63 -17.55
CA GLU A 41 11.09 2.79 -16.17
C GLU A 41 10.22 1.83 -15.35
N PRO A 42 10.82 1.00 -14.47
CA PRO A 42 10.04 0.08 -13.64
C PRO A 42 9.01 0.91 -12.88
N SER A 43 7.73 0.72 -13.19
CA SER A 43 6.66 1.50 -12.60
C SER A 43 6.63 1.22 -11.10
N ALA A 44 6.28 2.25 -10.32
CA ALA A 44 6.09 2.18 -8.88
C ALA A 44 4.91 1.25 -8.44
N ASP A 45 4.49 0.31 -9.28
CA ASP A 45 3.31 -0.57 -9.12
C ASP A 45 3.56 -1.84 -8.29
N MET A 46 4.70 -1.96 -7.60
CA MET A 46 4.81 -2.93 -6.50
C MET A 46 4.26 -2.38 -5.17
N ALA A 47 3.62 -1.20 -5.19
CA ALA A 47 2.75 -0.76 -4.11
C ALA A 47 1.31 -1.10 -4.48
N THR A 48 0.76 -2.20 -3.95
CA THR A 48 -0.62 -2.65 -4.18
C THR A 48 -1.70 -1.69 -3.66
N THR A 49 -1.35 -0.49 -3.18
CA THR A 49 -2.26 0.52 -2.65
C THR A 49 -2.25 1.76 -3.54
N THR A 50 -3.41 2.08 -4.12
CA THR A 50 -3.62 3.29 -4.94
C THR A 50 -3.55 4.56 -4.08
N ARG A 51 -3.37 5.71 -4.73
CA ARG A 51 -3.38 7.02 -4.05
C ARG A 51 -4.69 7.28 -3.30
N GLU A 52 -5.81 6.89 -3.90
CA GLU A 52 -7.15 7.06 -3.33
C GLU A 52 -7.32 6.22 -2.07
N GLU A 53 -6.86 4.96 -2.07
CA GLU A 53 -6.94 4.09 -0.90
C GLU A 53 -6.07 4.59 0.26
N ARG A 54 -4.89 5.15 -0.04
CA ARG A 54 -4.06 5.82 0.99
C ARG A 54 -4.77 7.05 1.56
N ALA A 55 -5.48 7.82 0.73
CA ALA A 55 -6.28 8.94 1.20
C ALA A 55 -7.46 8.48 2.09
N GLN A 56 -8.12 7.38 1.73
CA GLN A 56 -9.17 6.78 2.57
C GLN A 56 -8.62 6.31 3.93
N ALA A 57 -7.46 5.66 3.95
CA ALA A 57 -6.82 5.26 5.20
C ALA A 57 -6.44 6.49 6.05
N ALA A 58 -5.88 7.53 5.43
CA ALA A 58 -5.56 8.79 6.12
C ALA A 58 -6.80 9.45 6.74
N ALA A 59 -7.93 9.46 6.03
CA ALA A 59 -9.19 9.99 6.53
C ALA A 59 -9.77 9.19 7.71
N MET A 60 -9.38 7.92 7.85
CA MET A 60 -9.80 7.08 8.98
C MET A 60 -8.86 7.12 10.17
N ARG A 61 -7.71 7.80 10.06
CA ARG A 61 -6.61 7.69 11.03
C ARG A 61 -7.00 8.10 12.45
N SER A 62 -7.73 9.19 12.65
CA SER A 62 -8.09 9.64 13.99
C SER A 62 -9.42 10.38 14.03
N THR A 63 -10.02 10.42 15.22
CA THR A 63 -11.06 11.37 15.58
C THR A 63 -10.48 12.45 16.48
N SER A 64 -11.00 13.67 16.38
CA SER A 64 -10.60 14.83 17.22
C SER A 64 -11.56 15.05 18.39
N GLY A 65 -12.24 14.01 18.87
CA GLY A 65 -13.08 14.13 20.06
C GLY A 65 -12.22 14.25 21.32
N ASP A 66 -12.83 14.76 22.39
CA ASP A 66 -12.20 14.98 23.69
C ASP A 66 -12.88 14.12 24.77
N GLN A 67 -13.23 12.87 24.47
CA GLN A 67 -14.01 12.02 25.37
C GLN A 67 -13.42 10.60 25.48
N GLY A 68 -12.89 10.32 26.67
CA GLY A 68 -12.59 8.96 27.11
C GLY A 68 -13.89 8.20 27.35
N GLY A 69 -14.44 7.59 26.30
CA GLY A 69 -15.73 6.91 26.40
C GLY A 69 -15.75 5.82 27.47
N GLU A 70 -16.80 5.82 28.29
CA GLU A 70 -16.99 4.95 29.47
C GLU A 70 -17.19 3.45 29.15
N ASN A 71 -16.84 3.00 27.94
CA ASN A 71 -17.16 1.64 27.48
C ASN A 71 -16.01 0.93 26.74
N LEU A 72 -14.78 1.39 26.94
CA LEU A 72 -13.59 0.78 26.31
C LEU A 72 -13.36 -0.67 26.79
N ASP A 73 -13.86 -1.03 27.97
CA ASP A 73 -13.73 -2.38 28.54
C ASP A 73 -14.55 -3.45 27.82
N THR A 74 -15.61 -3.05 27.10
CA THR A 74 -16.38 -3.97 26.25
C THR A 74 -15.62 -4.37 24.98
N ILE A 75 -14.57 -3.62 24.61
CA ILE A 75 -13.79 -3.88 23.40
C ILE A 75 -12.59 -4.78 23.74
N ASN A 76 -12.47 -5.90 23.03
CA ASN A 76 -11.34 -6.81 23.19
C ASN A 76 -10.03 -6.13 22.78
N SER A 77 -8.95 -6.31 23.54
CA SER A 77 -7.66 -5.70 23.19
C SER A 77 -7.03 -6.31 21.95
N VAL A 78 -7.27 -7.58 21.66
CA VAL A 78 -6.68 -8.28 20.51
C VAL A 78 -7.75 -9.09 19.80
N GLU A 79 -7.93 -8.84 18.51
CA GLU A 79 -8.76 -9.64 17.60
C GLU A 79 -7.93 -9.93 16.36
N ILE A 80 -7.55 -11.20 16.19
CA ILE A 80 -6.72 -11.70 15.08
C ILE A 80 -7.19 -13.11 14.72
N ASP A 81 -7.00 -13.49 13.46
CA ASP A 81 -7.24 -14.84 12.96
C ASP A 81 -6.02 -15.75 13.18
N MET A 82 -6.18 -17.06 13.12
CA MET A 82 -5.07 -18.04 13.26
C MET A 82 -4.39 -18.30 11.91
N SER A 83 -4.08 -17.24 11.16
CA SER A 83 -3.46 -17.32 9.84
C SER A 83 -2.53 -16.14 9.57
N LEU A 84 -1.84 -16.17 8.42
CA LEU A 84 -1.18 -14.99 7.88
C LEU A 84 -2.22 -13.90 7.59
N GLN A 85 -2.00 -12.70 8.11
CA GLN A 85 -2.95 -11.59 7.98
C GLN A 85 -2.27 -10.23 8.02
N LYS A 86 -2.98 -9.22 7.52
CA LYS A 86 -2.62 -7.81 7.74
C LYS A 86 -3.19 -7.36 9.08
N TYR A 87 -2.46 -6.51 9.78
CA TYR A 87 -2.91 -6.00 11.07
C TYR A 87 -2.67 -4.49 11.20
N VAL A 88 -3.46 -3.86 12.07
CA VAL A 88 -3.29 -2.48 12.48
C VAL A 88 -3.19 -2.36 13.99
N LEU A 89 -2.43 -1.36 14.43
CA LEU A 89 -2.34 -0.95 15.83
C LEU A 89 -3.15 0.34 16.01
N ILE A 90 -4.17 0.28 16.86
CA ILE A 90 -5.07 1.39 17.14
C ILE A 90 -4.92 1.78 18.60
N ARG A 91 -4.65 3.05 18.89
CA ARG A 91 -4.77 3.62 20.24
C ARG A 91 -6.19 4.12 20.40
N ALA A 92 -6.93 3.63 21.39
CA ALA A 92 -8.27 4.09 21.73
C ALA A 92 -8.25 4.57 23.19
N GLY A 93 -8.51 5.86 23.42
CA GLY A 93 -8.32 6.49 24.73
C GLY A 93 -6.93 6.23 25.32
N ASN A 94 -6.90 5.48 26.43
CA ASN A 94 -5.69 5.07 27.17
C ASN A 94 -5.17 3.66 26.82
N ARG A 95 -5.85 2.89 25.97
CA ARG A 95 -5.47 1.50 25.63
C ARG A 95 -5.02 1.38 24.17
N HIS A 96 -4.34 0.28 23.90
CA HIS A 96 -3.93 -0.13 22.56
C HIS A 96 -4.71 -1.37 22.16
N LEU A 97 -5.11 -1.42 20.89
CA LEU A 97 -5.90 -2.47 20.28
C LEU A 97 -5.14 -3.01 19.07
N VAL A 98 -5.05 -4.34 18.98
CA VAL A 98 -4.55 -5.05 17.79
C VAL A 98 -5.74 -5.60 17.03
N ARG A 99 -5.80 -5.29 15.74
CA ARG A 99 -6.84 -5.79 14.83
C ARG A 99 -6.22 -6.38 13.59
N GLY A 100 -6.57 -7.63 13.28
CA GLY A 100 -6.19 -8.33 12.07
C GLY A 100 -7.28 -9.30 11.64
N THR A 101 -7.42 -9.50 10.34
CA THR A 101 -8.25 -10.56 9.78
C THR A 101 -7.62 -11.07 8.50
N SER A 102 -7.74 -12.38 8.28
CA SER A 102 -7.37 -13.09 7.07
C SER A 102 -8.07 -12.57 5.81
N SER A 103 -9.29 -12.06 5.97
CA SER A 103 -10.10 -11.50 4.87
C SER A 103 -9.67 -10.10 4.42
N ALA A 104 -8.80 -9.42 5.20
CA ALA A 104 -8.38 -8.06 4.90
C ALA A 104 -7.39 -8.02 3.72
N ILE A 105 -7.90 -7.53 2.59
CA ILE A 105 -7.07 -7.23 1.42
C ILE A 105 -6.16 -6.05 1.74
N TYR A 106 -6.65 -5.05 2.48
CA TYR A 106 -5.91 -3.87 2.90
C TYR A 106 -5.97 -3.63 4.42
N HIS A 107 -5.00 -2.90 4.96
CA HIS A 107 -4.99 -2.51 6.38
C HIS A 107 -6.21 -1.70 6.81
N LYS A 108 -6.79 -0.93 5.87
CA LYS A 108 -8.04 -0.19 6.08
C LYS A 108 -9.24 -1.10 6.36
N ASP A 109 -9.26 -2.28 5.75
CA ASP A 109 -10.34 -3.25 5.92
C ASP A 109 -10.22 -3.97 7.27
N ALA A 110 -8.99 -4.23 7.72
CA ALA A 110 -8.73 -4.72 9.08
C ALA A 110 -9.09 -3.69 10.17
N ALA A 111 -8.88 -2.40 9.89
CA ALA A 111 -9.23 -1.32 10.82
C ALA A 111 -10.73 -1.03 10.85
N GLY A 112 -11.41 -1.13 9.70
CA GLY A 112 -12.78 -0.65 9.47
C GLY A 112 -13.80 -1.06 10.54
N PRO A 113 -13.96 -2.36 10.85
CA PRO A 113 -14.94 -2.81 11.86
C PRO A 113 -14.70 -2.20 13.24
N CYS A 114 -13.44 -2.20 13.71
CA CYS A 114 -13.08 -1.64 15.00
C CYS A 114 -13.25 -0.12 15.02
N VAL A 115 -12.87 0.58 13.96
CA VAL A 115 -13.06 2.03 13.83
C VAL A 115 -14.54 2.39 13.83
N ALA A 116 -15.38 1.64 13.12
CA ALA A 116 -16.83 1.85 13.12
C ALA A 116 -17.43 1.66 14.52
N GLN A 117 -16.98 0.64 15.26
CA GLN A 117 -17.39 0.40 16.64
C GLN A 117 -16.93 1.51 17.60
N LEU A 118 -15.69 1.99 17.47
CA LEU A 118 -15.18 3.08 18.29
C LEU A 118 -15.95 4.38 18.03
N ARG A 119 -16.26 4.68 16.76
CA ARG A 119 -17.08 5.83 16.36
C ARG A 119 -18.51 5.76 16.89
N SER A 120 -19.15 4.58 16.83
CA SER A 120 -20.52 4.43 17.35
C SER A 120 -20.59 4.57 18.86
N LEU A 121 -19.51 4.23 19.58
CA LEU A 121 -19.37 4.41 21.02
C LEU A 121 -18.88 5.81 21.41
N GLY A 122 -18.55 6.67 20.46
CA GLY A 122 -17.99 8.01 20.74
C GLY A 122 -16.62 7.96 21.41
N ILE A 123 -15.85 6.89 21.21
CA ILE A 123 -14.51 6.71 21.79
C ILE A 123 -13.48 7.29 20.84
N ASP A 124 -12.60 8.14 21.38
CA ASP A 124 -11.48 8.67 20.60
C ASP A 124 -10.43 7.62 20.29
N TYR A 125 -9.99 7.62 19.03
CA TYR A 125 -9.02 6.68 18.56
C TYR A 125 -8.03 7.29 17.56
N ASN A 126 -6.87 6.66 17.47
CA ASN A 126 -5.82 6.96 16.52
C ASN A 126 -5.18 5.67 16.01
N VAL A 127 -5.21 5.45 14.70
CA VAL A 127 -4.51 4.35 14.03
C VAL A 127 -3.03 4.72 13.92
N LEU A 128 -2.21 4.09 14.77
CA LEU A 128 -0.79 4.40 14.91
C LEU A 128 0.02 3.90 13.72
N GLY A 129 -0.36 2.75 13.18
CA GLY A 129 0.29 2.11 12.04
C GLY A 129 -0.20 0.68 11.82
N GLY A 130 0.51 -0.09 11.01
CA GLY A 130 0.19 -1.48 10.75
C GLY A 130 1.31 -2.25 10.07
N GLY A 131 1.09 -3.54 9.88
CA GLY A 131 2.03 -4.49 9.27
C GLY A 131 1.35 -5.81 8.97
N ARG A 132 2.07 -6.92 9.19
CA ARG A 132 1.55 -8.28 9.09
C ARG A 132 1.81 -9.08 10.36
N ILE A 133 0.95 -10.08 10.57
CA ILE A 133 1.13 -11.10 11.59
C ILE A 133 1.11 -12.44 10.86
N ALA A 134 2.21 -13.17 10.93
CA ALA A 134 2.26 -14.57 10.55
C ALA A 134 2.00 -15.40 11.80
N VAL A 135 0.98 -16.26 11.75
CA VAL A 135 0.62 -17.16 12.83
C VAL A 135 0.92 -18.59 12.36
N GLU A 136 1.68 -19.34 13.15
CA GLU A 136 1.91 -20.77 12.95
C GLU A 136 1.28 -21.53 14.13
N PRO A 137 0.00 -21.95 14.01
CA PRO A 137 -0.72 -22.56 15.13
C PRO A 137 -0.05 -23.85 15.65
N ASP A 138 0.51 -24.65 14.74
CA ASP A 138 1.15 -25.92 15.07
C ASP A 138 2.38 -25.75 15.96
N LYS A 139 3.11 -24.64 15.80
CA LYS A 139 4.31 -24.32 16.59
C LYS A 139 4.01 -23.37 17.75
N LYS A 140 2.76 -22.89 17.86
CA LYS A 140 2.36 -21.80 18.77
C LYS A 140 3.29 -20.59 18.66
N THR A 141 3.64 -20.20 17.43
CA THR A 141 4.49 -19.04 17.18
C THR A 141 3.75 -17.97 16.40
N MET A 142 4.07 -16.71 16.71
CA MET A 142 3.60 -15.55 15.96
C MET A 142 4.79 -14.66 15.61
N LEU A 143 4.81 -14.14 14.38
CA LEU A 143 5.76 -13.14 13.94
C LEU A 143 5.00 -11.87 13.55
N VAL A 144 5.30 -10.77 14.21
CA VAL A 144 4.75 -9.44 13.92
C VAL A 144 5.79 -8.64 13.16
N TYR A 145 5.48 -8.20 11.94
CA TYR A 145 6.49 -7.59 11.08
C TYR A 145 5.95 -6.65 10.01
N GLY A 146 6.87 -5.95 9.34
CA GLY A 146 6.63 -5.16 8.14
C GLY A 146 5.85 -3.87 8.38
N PHE A 147 5.22 -3.35 7.34
CA PHE A 147 4.64 -2.00 7.39
C PHE A 147 3.35 -1.87 6.58
N SER A 148 2.65 -0.74 6.78
CA SER A 148 1.45 -0.38 6.03
C SER A 148 1.66 0.89 5.21
N TYR A 149 1.37 0.81 3.92
CA TYR A 149 1.32 1.99 3.05
C TYR A 149 0.12 2.91 3.34
N GLY A 150 -0.99 2.34 3.86
CA GLY A 150 -2.19 3.11 4.21
C GLY A 150 -2.08 3.74 5.60
N PHE A 151 -1.42 3.06 6.53
CA PHE A 151 -1.15 3.54 7.88
C PHE A 151 0.35 3.52 8.17
N PRO A 152 1.13 4.44 7.59
CA PRO A 152 2.56 4.52 7.88
C PRO A 152 2.76 4.87 9.34
N TRP A 153 3.78 4.23 9.95
CA TRP A 153 4.22 4.54 11.30
C TRP A 153 4.57 6.02 11.44
N GLU A 154 4.21 6.60 12.57
CA GLU A 154 4.60 7.97 12.90
C GLU A 154 6.12 8.07 12.99
N ASN A 155 6.71 9.02 12.26
CA ASN A 155 8.16 9.20 12.09
C ASN A 155 8.90 7.96 11.52
N GLY A 156 8.17 7.00 10.92
CA GLY A 156 8.75 5.75 10.44
C GLY A 156 9.17 4.76 11.53
N ILE A 157 8.88 5.06 12.80
CA ILE A 157 9.26 4.21 13.93
C ILE A 157 8.17 3.17 14.17
N SER A 158 8.48 1.90 13.92
CA SER A 158 7.58 0.80 14.16
C SER A 158 7.21 0.70 15.65
N LYS A 159 5.99 0.25 15.95
CA LYS A 159 5.56 -0.08 17.31
C LYS A 159 5.13 -1.54 17.42
N HIS A 160 5.85 -2.43 16.71
CA HIS A 160 5.58 -3.87 16.75
C HIS A 160 5.66 -4.43 18.17
N ASP A 161 6.54 -3.91 19.02
CA ASP A 161 6.67 -4.32 20.42
C ASP A 161 5.39 -4.10 21.23
N VAL A 162 4.62 -3.03 20.94
CA VAL A 162 3.35 -2.77 21.61
C VAL A 162 2.32 -3.82 21.22
N ALA A 163 2.28 -4.18 19.94
CA ALA A 163 1.42 -5.27 19.46
C ALA A 163 1.84 -6.62 20.05
N ALA A 164 3.14 -6.90 20.11
CA ALA A 164 3.68 -8.13 20.70
C ALA A 164 3.33 -8.27 22.18
N LYS A 165 3.42 -7.19 22.96
CA LYS A 165 3.00 -7.17 24.37
C LYS A 165 1.52 -7.55 24.55
N LEU A 166 0.64 -6.99 23.72
CA LEU A 166 -0.79 -7.32 23.76
C LEU A 166 -1.07 -8.76 23.35
N LEU A 167 -0.36 -9.26 22.33
CA LEU A 167 -0.45 -10.65 21.91
C LEU A 167 0.02 -11.59 23.02
N ASN A 168 1.10 -11.24 23.74
CA ASN A 168 1.65 -12.05 24.83
C ASN A 168 0.68 -12.12 26.02
N GLN A 169 -0.06 -11.04 26.28
CA GLN A 169 -1.11 -11.04 27.31
C GLN A 169 -2.27 -11.98 26.95
N LYS A 170 -2.64 -12.07 25.66
CA LYS A 170 -3.73 -12.95 25.21
C LYS A 170 -3.28 -14.40 25.01
N TYR A 171 -2.04 -14.61 24.61
CA TYR A 171 -1.45 -15.91 24.27
C TYR A 171 -0.14 -16.11 25.04
N PRO A 172 -0.19 -16.28 26.37
CA PRO A 172 1.01 -16.36 27.22
C PRO A 172 1.88 -17.60 26.93
N ASP A 173 1.29 -18.65 26.36
CA ASP A 173 2.00 -19.89 26.03
C ASP A 173 2.62 -19.88 24.61
N TRP A 174 2.59 -18.75 23.92
CA TRP A 174 3.05 -18.62 22.53
C TRP A 174 4.36 -17.84 22.44
N THR A 175 5.21 -18.22 21.49
CA THR A 175 6.44 -17.48 21.19
C THR A 175 6.11 -16.37 20.20
N ILE A 176 6.26 -15.11 20.63
CA ILE A 176 5.98 -13.93 19.81
C ILE A 176 7.29 -13.24 19.46
N ASN A 177 7.58 -13.15 18.17
CA ASN A 177 8.74 -12.47 17.62
C ASN A 177 8.30 -11.18 16.90
N THR A 178 9.17 -10.17 16.90
CA THR A 178 9.00 -8.94 16.15
C THR A 178 10.13 -8.77 15.13
N SER A 179 9.82 -8.16 13.98
CA SER A 179 10.82 -7.79 12.98
C SER A 179 10.42 -6.47 12.32
N ASP A 180 11.33 -5.50 12.30
CA ASP A 180 11.12 -4.24 11.58
C ASP A 180 11.29 -4.40 10.06
N GLU A 181 11.81 -5.54 9.62
CA GLU A 181 12.02 -5.87 8.21
C GLU A 181 10.91 -6.78 7.65
N GLY A 182 10.68 -6.68 6.34
CA GLY A 182 9.78 -7.54 5.56
C GLY A 182 8.50 -6.84 5.06
N TYR A 183 7.85 -7.44 4.04
CA TYR A 183 6.51 -7.05 3.58
C TYR A 183 5.57 -8.23 3.50
#